data_AF-A0A9E3W8E6-F1
#
_entry.id   AF-A0A9E3W8E6-F1
#
_cell.length_a   1.000
_cell.length_b   1.000
_cell.length_c   1.000
_cell.angle_alpha   90.00
_cell.angle_beta   90.00
_cell.angle_gamma   90.00
#
_symmetry.space_group_name_H-M   'P 1'
#
loop_
_entity.id
_entity.type
_entity.pdbx_description
1 polymer ?
#
loop_
_entity_poly.entity_id
_entity_poly.type
_entity_poly.pdbx_seq_one_letter_code
_entity_poly.pdbx_strand_id
1 'polypeptide(L)'
;MSFVLLIIGIVLFYMGRIQIGPVHAEGRQVKAAGIILTLPAMITLLLLNFFVPLIAGPNFDAVMTAVGVVSLLELIGMLAATALAYILIADPPGGPHLPGVLGEIQDEARSRRKSPGSRPPQSRPNFNLSVPVPRPRLNRESFPAVMTLKEAARYLRTSETEVLRLIDEGKLAASRDNFTYKIARSQLDELR
;
A
#
# COMPACT_ATOMS: atom_id res chain seq x y z
N MET A 1 -25.86 13.75 8.85
CA MET A 1 -24.89 14.28 7.87
C MET A 1 -23.73 13.32 7.62
N SER A 2 -23.20 12.65 8.66
CA SER A 2 -22.15 11.62 8.55
C SER A 2 -22.50 10.38 7.71
N PHE A 3 -23.78 10.12 7.45
CA PHE A 3 -24.24 9.03 6.58
C PHE A 3 -23.67 9.10 5.16
N VAL A 4 -23.46 10.30 4.61
CA VAL A 4 -22.88 10.47 3.27
C VAL A 4 -21.43 9.99 3.27
N LEU A 5 -20.64 10.39 4.27
CA LEU A 5 -19.26 9.95 4.43
C LEU A 5 -19.16 8.45 4.70
N LEU A 6 -20.11 7.88 5.45
CA LEU A 6 -20.21 6.44 5.66
C LEU A 6 -20.40 5.70 4.33
N ILE A 7 -21.35 6.11 3.51
CA ILE A 7 -21.62 5.48 2.20
C ILE A 7 -20.39 5.60 1.29
N ILE A 8 -19.81 6.80 1.19
CA ILE A 8 -18.59 7.03 0.39
C ILE A 8 -17.44 6.15 0.91
N GLY A 9 -17.25 6.09 2.23
CA GLY A 9 -16.21 5.29 2.87
C GLY A 9 -16.35 3.79 2.57
N ILE A 10 -17.58 3.26 2.64
CA ILE A 10 -17.88 1.86 2.29
C ILE A 10 -17.57 1.60 0.81
N VAL A 11 -18.02 2.48 -0.10
CA VAL A 11 -17.74 2.35 -1.54
C VAL A 11 -16.24 2.33 -1.81
N LEU A 12 -15.47 3.26 -1.22
CA LEU A 12 -14.01 3.29 -1.36
C LEU A 12 -13.32 2.05 -0.80
N PHE A 13 -13.81 1.54 0.34
CA PHE A 13 -13.27 0.32 0.96
C PHE A 13 -13.48 -0.92 0.08
N TYR A 14 -14.69 -1.09 -0.47
CA TYR A 14 -15.00 -2.22 -1.34
C TYR A 14 -14.31 -2.13 -2.71
N MET A 15 -14.33 -0.96 -3.35
CA MET A 15 -13.70 -0.79 -4.66
C MET A 15 -12.18 -0.89 -4.56
N GLY A 16 -11.57 -0.30 -3.53
CA GLY A 16 -10.12 -0.29 -3.33
C GLY A 16 -9.33 0.43 -4.43
N ARG A 17 -10.01 1.14 -5.33
CA ARG A 17 -9.44 1.95 -6.41
C ARG A 17 -10.33 3.14 -6.68
N ILE A 18 -9.73 4.26 -7.04
CA ILE A 18 -10.44 5.48 -7.40
C ILE A 18 -9.70 6.20 -8.52
N GLN A 19 -10.47 6.69 -9.50
CA GLN A 19 -9.96 7.45 -10.64
C GLN A 19 -10.80 8.73 -10.74
N ILE A 20 -10.26 9.84 -10.25
CA ILE A 20 -10.90 11.16 -10.32
C ILE A 20 -9.96 12.09 -11.07
N GLY A 21 -10.27 12.31 -12.35
CA GLY A 21 -9.42 13.13 -13.23
C GLY A 21 -7.99 12.60 -13.31
N PRO A 22 -6.96 13.40 -12.94
CA PRO A 22 -5.56 12.96 -12.96
C PRO A 22 -5.18 12.06 -11.77
N VAL A 23 -5.98 12.02 -10.70
CA VAL A 23 -5.66 11.27 -9.49
C VAL A 23 -6.03 9.80 -9.67
N HIS A 24 -5.00 8.96 -9.71
CA HIS A 24 -5.13 7.51 -9.77
C HIS A 24 -4.58 6.94 -8.46
N ALA A 25 -5.47 6.49 -7.57
CA ALA A 25 -5.07 5.84 -6.33
C ALA A 25 -5.69 4.44 -6.28
N GLU A 26 -4.86 3.45 -5.97
CA GLU A 26 -5.26 2.05 -5.88
C GLU A 26 -4.64 1.35 -4.67
N GLY A 27 -5.28 0.27 -4.24
CA GLY A 27 -4.76 -0.65 -3.24
C GLY A 27 -5.11 -0.30 -1.80
N ARG A 28 -4.19 -0.61 -0.88
CA ARG A 28 -4.44 -0.58 0.57
C ARG A 28 -4.77 0.82 1.10
N GLN A 29 -4.30 1.87 0.41
CA GLN A 29 -4.46 3.25 0.85
C GLN A 29 -5.89 3.77 0.65
N VAL A 30 -6.49 3.49 -0.51
CA VAL A 30 -7.90 3.82 -0.78
C VAL A 30 -8.81 3.08 0.21
N LYS A 31 -8.48 1.83 0.53
CA LYS A 31 -9.19 1.06 1.56
C LYS A 31 -9.06 1.69 2.95
N ALA A 32 -7.85 2.13 3.33
CA ALA A 32 -7.62 2.80 4.60
C ALA A 32 -8.37 4.14 4.68
N ALA A 33 -8.37 4.94 3.60
CA ALA A 33 -9.16 6.16 3.50
C ALA A 33 -10.66 5.88 3.65
N GLY A 34 -11.15 4.81 3.01
CA GLY A 34 -12.52 4.32 3.17
C GLY A 34 -12.88 4.04 4.63
N ILE A 35 -12.03 3.29 5.34
CA ILE A 35 -12.23 3.00 6.78
C ILE A 35 -12.27 4.29 7.60
N ILE A 36 -11.32 5.21 7.36
CA ILE A 36 -11.25 6.48 8.10
C ILE A 36 -12.52 7.31 7.92
N LEU A 37 -13.09 7.34 6.71
CA LEU A 37 -14.34 8.05 6.44
C LEU A 37 -15.56 7.43 7.14
N THR A 38 -15.52 6.12 7.45
CA THR A 38 -16.61 5.47 8.21
C THR A 38 -16.54 5.72 9.72
N LEU A 39 -15.38 6.09 10.26
CA LEU A 39 -15.17 6.22 11.71
C LEU A 39 -16.11 7.23 12.39
N PRO A 40 -16.32 8.46 11.88
CA PRO A 40 -17.18 9.44 12.55
C PRO A 40 -18.59 8.91 12.77
N ALA A 41 -19.21 8.32 11.74
CA ALA A 41 -20.55 7.76 11.85
C ALA A 41 -20.62 6.59 12.85
N MET A 42 -19.61 5.70 12.85
CA MET A 42 -19.54 4.58 13.78
C MET A 42 -19.36 5.04 15.24
N ILE A 43 -18.49 6.05 15.46
CA ILE A 43 -18.28 6.65 16.78
C ILE A 43 -19.56 7.33 17.26
N THR A 44 -20.22 8.13 16.42
CA THR A 44 -21.51 8.77 16.76
C THR A 44 -22.55 7.73 17.14
N LEU A 45 -22.70 6.66 16.34
CA LEU A 45 -23.67 5.60 16.58
C LEU A 45 -23.40 4.89 17.92
N LEU A 46 -22.13 4.63 18.22
CA LEU A 46 -21.71 4.03 19.48
C LEU A 46 -21.94 4.97 20.68
N LEU A 47 -21.61 6.25 20.54
CA LEU A 47 -21.84 7.24 21.60
C LEU A 47 -23.33 7.44 21.89
N LEU A 48 -24.15 7.60 20.85
CA LEU A 48 -25.59 7.85 21.00
C LEU A 48 -26.35 6.64 21.54
N ASN A 49 -26.01 5.42 21.11
CA ASN A 49 -26.75 4.23 21.53
C ASN A 49 -26.27 3.63 22.86
N PHE A 50 -24.99 3.78 23.20
CA PHE A 50 -24.43 3.17 24.41
C PHE A 50 -24.08 4.19 25.49
N PHE A 51 -23.35 5.27 25.16
CA PHE A 51 -22.81 6.17 26.17
C PHE A 51 -23.81 7.21 26.66
N VAL A 52 -24.61 7.79 25.77
CA VAL A 52 -25.61 8.80 26.15
C VAL A 52 -26.65 8.22 27.13
N PRO A 53 -27.28 7.07 26.87
CA PRO A 53 -28.24 6.49 27.82
C PRO A 53 -27.58 6.09 29.15
N LEU A 54 -26.32 5.63 29.11
CA LEU A 54 -25.57 5.20 30.29
C LEU A 54 -25.25 6.38 31.24
N ILE A 55 -24.87 7.53 30.68
CA ILE A 55 -24.42 8.69 31.48
C ILE A 55 -25.60 9.61 31.84
N ALA A 56 -26.49 9.88 30.90
CA ALA A 56 -27.59 10.82 31.10
C ALA A 56 -28.80 10.20 31.79
N GLY A 57 -28.94 8.87 31.76
CA GLY A 57 -30.08 8.16 32.32
C GLY A 57 -31.41 8.61 31.69
N PRO A 58 -32.52 8.62 32.44
CA PRO A 58 -33.83 9.01 31.92
C PRO A 58 -34.04 10.53 31.83
N ASN A 59 -33.07 11.35 32.25
CA ASN A 59 -33.24 12.80 32.30
C ASN A 59 -33.19 13.41 30.89
N PHE A 60 -34.35 13.83 30.38
CA PHE A 60 -34.49 14.35 29.02
C PHE A 60 -33.53 15.52 28.71
N ASP A 61 -33.39 16.49 29.61
CA ASP A 61 -32.51 17.65 29.42
C ASP A 61 -31.02 17.26 29.33
N ALA A 62 -30.60 16.27 30.13
CA ALA A 62 -29.25 15.74 30.08
C ALA A 62 -29.00 14.99 28.76
N VAL A 63 -29.98 14.21 28.29
CA VAL A 63 -29.90 13.51 26.99
C VAL A 63 -29.75 14.53 25.85
N MET A 64 -30.59 15.57 25.82
CA MET A 64 -30.53 16.59 24.76
C MET A 64 -29.19 17.34 24.75
N THR A 65 -28.66 17.66 25.94
CA THR A 65 -27.34 18.29 26.07
C THR A 65 -26.24 17.35 25.56
N ALA A 66 -26.26 16.07 25.92
CA ALA A 66 -25.30 15.08 25.47
C ALA A 66 -25.36 14.86 23.94
N VAL A 67 -26.56 14.80 23.36
CA VAL A 67 -26.76 14.72 21.91
C VAL A 67 -26.14 15.93 21.19
N GLY A 68 -26.30 17.14 21.75
CA GLY A 68 -25.67 18.35 21.23
C GLY A 68 -24.13 18.27 21.23
N VAL A 69 -23.53 17.81 22.34
CA VAL A 69 -22.07 17.62 22.45
C VAL A 69 -21.56 16.57 21.46
N VAL A 70 -22.25 15.42 21.37
CA VAL A 70 -21.91 14.36 20.41
C VAL A 70 -21.98 14.88 18.97
N SER A 71 -22.98 15.70 18.64
CA SER A 71 -23.12 16.31 17.31
C SER A 71 -21.95 17.26 16.98
N LEU A 72 -21.48 18.04 17.97
CA LEU A 72 -20.30 18.91 17.80
C LEU A 72 -19.03 18.07 17.56
N LEU A 73 -18.83 17.01 18.36
CA LEU A 73 -17.70 16.10 18.20
C LEU A 73 -17.75 15.37 16.85
N GLU A 74 -18.94 14.97 16.39
CA GLU A 74 -19.13 14.39 15.07
C GLU A 74 -18.68 15.34 13.97
N LEU A 75 -19.05 16.62 14.05
CA LEU A 75 -18.64 17.63 13.06
C LEU A 75 -17.11 17.76 12.99
N ILE A 76 -16.45 17.87 14.14
CA ILE A 76 -14.98 17.93 14.22
C ILE A 76 -14.36 16.64 13.68
N GLY A 77 -14.91 15.49 14.05
CA GLY A 77 -14.48 14.18 13.58
C GLY A 77 -14.61 14.02 12.08
N MET A 78 -15.70 14.52 11.48
CA MET A 78 -15.91 14.52 10.02
C MET A 78 -14.86 15.36 9.29
N LEU A 79 -14.56 16.56 9.79
CA LEU A 79 -13.51 17.41 9.21
C LEU A 79 -12.14 16.74 9.26
N ALA A 80 -11.79 16.17 10.42
CA ALA A 80 -10.52 15.46 10.60
C ALA A 80 -10.42 14.20 9.71
N ALA A 81 -11.48 13.39 9.66
CA ALA A 81 -11.54 12.19 8.84
C ALA A 81 -11.44 12.51 7.35
N THR A 82 -12.13 13.56 6.89
CA THR A 82 -12.09 14.01 5.49
C THR A 82 -10.68 14.50 5.13
N ALA A 83 -10.06 15.30 5.98
CA ALA A 83 -8.69 15.77 5.77
C ALA A 83 -7.68 14.61 5.71
N LEU A 84 -7.77 13.65 6.62
CA LEU A 84 -6.90 12.47 6.63
C LEU A 84 -7.12 11.57 5.41
N ALA A 85 -8.36 11.33 5.01
CA ALA A 85 -8.69 10.58 3.81
C ALA A 85 -8.16 11.27 2.55
N TYR A 86 -8.29 12.61 2.47
CA TYR A 86 -7.71 13.40 1.39
C TYR A 86 -6.19 13.25 1.33
N ILE A 87 -5.48 13.39 2.45
CA ILE A 87 -4.03 13.23 2.51
C ILE A 87 -3.61 11.82 2.05
N LEU A 88 -4.32 10.78 2.49
CA LEU A 88 -4.01 9.40 2.08
C LEU A 88 -4.23 9.10 0.61
N ILE A 89 -5.20 9.77 -0.03
CA ILE A 89 -5.50 9.60 -1.45
C ILE A 89 -4.58 10.46 -2.30
N ALA A 90 -4.30 11.69 -1.88
CA ALA A 90 -3.48 12.65 -2.61
C ALA A 90 -1.98 12.33 -2.57
N ASP A 91 -1.50 11.72 -1.49
CA ASP A 91 -0.07 11.49 -1.25
C ASP A 91 0.21 10.00 -1.03
N PRO A 92 0.13 9.17 -2.09
CA PRO A 92 0.30 7.73 -1.96
C PRO A 92 1.74 7.42 -1.51
N PRO A 93 1.98 6.70 -0.39
CA PRO A 93 3.32 6.31 0.01
C PRO A 93 4.00 5.47 -1.08
N GLY A 94 4.99 6.07 -1.75
CA GLY A 94 5.68 5.49 -2.91
C GLY A 94 5.32 6.12 -4.26
N GLY A 95 4.53 7.20 -4.28
CA GLY A 95 4.32 8.01 -5.48
C GLY A 95 5.66 8.58 -6.01
N PRO A 96 5.73 8.91 -7.32
CA PRO A 96 6.90 9.53 -7.91
C PRO A 96 7.29 10.77 -7.11
N HIS A 97 8.53 10.81 -6.63
CA HIS A 97 9.10 11.95 -5.91
C HIS A 97 8.82 13.22 -6.72
N LEU A 98 8.03 14.14 -6.16
CA LEU A 98 7.82 15.43 -6.79
C LEU A 98 9.17 16.14 -6.82
N PRO A 99 9.69 16.52 -8.00
CA PRO A 99 10.98 17.19 -8.08
C PRO A 99 10.89 18.55 -7.37
N GLY A 100 11.88 18.83 -6.52
CA GLY A 100 12.03 20.10 -5.80
C GLY A 100 11.83 20.01 -4.29
N VAL A 101 11.64 21.17 -3.66
CA VAL A 101 11.73 21.39 -2.20
C VAL A 101 10.72 20.55 -1.39
N LEU A 102 9.57 20.21 -1.97
CA LEU A 102 8.56 19.36 -1.31
C LEU A 102 9.00 17.89 -1.16
N GLY A 103 9.80 17.38 -2.10
CA GLY A 103 10.36 16.04 -2.02
C GLY A 103 11.40 15.91 -0.90
N GLU A 104 12.26 16.92 -0.75
CA GLU A 104 13.29 16.96 0.30
C GLU A 104 12.67 16.94 1.71
N ILE A 105 11.57 17.67 1.92
CA ILE A 105 10.84 17.69 3.20
C ILE A 105 10.19 16.33 3.50
N GLN A 106 9.66 15.64 2.48
CA GLN A 106 9.10 14.29 2.63
C GLN A 106 10.19 13.25 2.97
N ASP A 107 11.36 13.35 2.34
CA ASP A 107 12.50 12.47 2.60
C ASP A 107 13.10 12.70 4.00
N GLU A 108 13.16 13.95 4.45
CA GLU A 108 13.58 14.28 5.81
C GLU A 108 12.57 13.77 6.87
N ALA A 109 11.27 13.88 6.61
CA ALA A 109 10.24 13.33 7.51
C ALA A 109 10.30 11.79 7.58
N ARG A 110 10.57 11.11 6.44
CA ARG A 110 10.73 9.65 6.40
C ARG A 110 12.00 9.17 7.10
N SER A 111 13.12 9.86 6.90
CA SER A 111 14.40 9.53 7.55
C SER A 111 14.34 9.75 9.07
N ARG A 112 13.61 10.78 9.55
CA ARG A 112 13.30 10.94 10.98
C ARG A 112 12.42 9.81 11.53
N ARG A 113 11.39 9.36 10.80
CA ARG A 113 10.51 8.25 11.24
C ARG A 113 11.20 6.89 11.29
N LYS A 114 12.24 6.65 10.47
CA LYS A 114 13.03 5.40 10.49
C LYS A 114 14.08 5.34 11.60
N SER A 115 14.25 6.40 12.40
CA SER A 115 15.28 6.46 13.45
C SER A 115 14.77 6.51 14.90
N PRO A 116 13.90 5.60 15.37
CA PRO A 116 13.84 5.27 16.79
C PRO A 116 14.51 3.91 17.01
N GLY A 117 15.81 3.93 17.35
CA GLY A 117 16.53 2.74 17.81
C GLY A 117 17.50 2.15 16.79
N SER A 118 18.58 2.87 16.52
CA SER A 118 19.88 2.27 16.19
C SER A 118 20.33 1.39 17.37
N ARG A 119 19.75 0.19 17.47
CA ARG A 119 20.40 -0.94 18.15
C ARG A 119 21.72 -1.15 17.38
N PRO A 120 22.89 -1.06 18.02
CA PRO A 120 24.15 -1.27 17.32
C PRO A 120 24.10 -2.66 16.65
N PRO A 121 24.63 -2.79 15.42
CA PRO A 121 24.69 -4.09 14.76
C PRO A 121 25.45 -5.04 15.68
N GLN A 122 24.76 -6.06 16.19
CA GLN A 122 25.42 -7.19 16.84
C GLN A 122 26.32 -7.84 15.80
N SER A 123 27.61 -7.53 15.90
CA SER A 123 28.69 -8.21 15.22
C SER A 123 28.57 -9.70 15.53
N ARG A 124 27.99 -10.46 14.60
CA ARG A 124 28.09 -11.93 14.64
C ARG A 124 29.58 -12.25 14.52
N PRO A 125 30.16 -13.09 15.40
CA PRO A 125 31.55 -13.50 15.28
C PRO A 125 31.72 -14.28 13.97
N ASN A 126 32.57 -13.72 13.12
CA ASN A 126 32.92 -14.26 11.82
C ASN A 126 33.83 -15.48 12.06
N PHE A 127 33.24 -16.68 12.10
CA PHE A 127 34.01 -17.92 12.04
C PHE A 127 34.58 -18.07 10.63
N ASN A 128 35.82 -17.59 10.45
CA ASN A 128 36.66 -17.90 9.30
C ASN A 128 37.02 -19.39 9.34
N LEU A 129 36.17 -20.23 8.73
CA LEU A 129 36.57 -21.54 8.25
C LEU A 129 37.26 -21.35 6.89
N SER A 130 38.56 -21.67 6.85
CA SER A 130 39.38 -21.71 5.64
C SER A 130 38.72 -22.57 4.57
N VAL A 131 38.10 -21.95 3.56
CA VAL A 131 37.51 -22.65 2.42
C VAL A 131 38.60 -22.99 1.40
N PRO A 132 38.64 -24.21 0.83
CA PRO A 132 39.66 -24.63 -0.12
C PRO A 132 39.57 -23.90 -1.46
N VAL A 133 40.75 -23.70 -2.04
CA VAL A 133 41.12 -23.29 -3.41
C VAL A 133 39.97 -23.28 -4.45
N PRO A 134 39.73 -22.15 -5.13
CA PRO A 134 38.69 -22.03 -6.16
C PRO A 134 39.06 -22.84 -7.41
N ARG A 135 38.29 -23.89 -7.70
CA ARG A 135 38.24 -24.49 -9.03
C ARG A 135 37.57 -23.48 -9.99
N PRO A 136 38.12 -23.25 -11.20
CA PRO A 136 37.43 -22.46 -12.22
C PRO A 136 36.12 -23.17 -12.56
N ARG A 137 35.00 -22.63 -12.05
CA ARG A 137 33.68 -23.09 -12.41
C ARG A 137 33.46 -22.64 -13.85
N LEU A 138 33.27 -23.61 -14.74
CA LEU A 138 32.68 -23.41 -16.07
C LEU A 138 31.55 -22.39 -15.94
N ASN A 139 31.66 -21.34 -16.76
CA ASN A 139 30.83 -20.15 -16.80
C ASN A 139 29.34 -20.54 -16.86
N ARG A 140 28.71 -20.79 -15.71
CA ARG A 140 27.27 -20.96 -15.61
C ARG A 140 26.71 -19.59 -15.91
N GLU A 141 26.13 -19.45 -17.09
CA GLU A 141 25.41 -18.25 -17.50
C GLU A 141 24.48 -17.85 -16.34
N SER A 142 24.87 -16.79 -15.64
CA SER A 142 24.15 -16.31 -14.47
C SER A 142 22.98 -15.49 -14.99
N PHE A 143 21.86 -16.15 -15.24
CA PHE A 143 20.65 -15.44 -15.64
C PHE A 143 20.10 -14.60 -14.47
N PRO A 144 19.70 -13.34 -14.71
CA PRO A 144 19.14 -12.47 -13.69
C PRO A 144 17.80 -13.01 -13.16
N ALA A 145 17.39 -12.53 -11.98
CA ALA A 145 16.12 -12.93 -11.37
C ALA A 145 14.89 -12.46 -12.19
N VAL A 146 15.04 -11.36 -12.93
CA VAL A 146 14.04 -10.83 -13.86
C VAL A 146 14.71 -10.74 -15.23
N MET A 147 14.13 -11.41 -16.21
CA MET A 147 14.67 -11.56 -17.55
C MET A 147 13.85 -10.77 -18.56
N THR A 148 14.52 -10.24 -19.57
CA THR A 148 13.90 -9.71 -20.78
C THR A 148 13.42 -10.86 -21.68
N LEU A 149 12.57 -10.56 -22.67
CA LEU A 149 12.07 -11.56 -23.64
C LEU A 149 13.20 -12.36 -24.30
N LYS A 150 14.28 -11.68 -24.68
CA LYS A 150 15.48 -12.27 -25.31
C LYS A 150 16.26 -13.20 -24.36
N GLU A 151 16.36 -12.82 -23.10
CA GLU A 151 17.02 -13.63 -22.07
C GLU A 151 16.17 -14.85 -21.70
N ALA A 152 14.85 -14.70 -21.60
CA ALA A 152 13.91 -15.79 -21.37
C ALA A 152 13.94 -16.82 -22.52
N ALA A 153 14.02 -16.35 -23.77
CA ALA A 153 14.18 -17.21 -24.95
C ALA A 153 15.47 -18.05 -24.88
N ARG A 154 16.59 -17.42 -24.48
CA ARG A 154 17.85 -18.14 -24.23
C ARG A 154 17.74 -19.13 -23.07
N TYR A 155 17.05 -18.76 -22.00
CA TYR A 155 16.86 -19.60 -20.82
C TYR A 155 16.08 -20.89 -21.13
N LEU A 156 14.96 -20.75 -21.86
CA LEU A 156 14.11 -21.87 -22.28
C LEU A 156 14.63 -22.61 -23.52
N ARG A 157 15.68 -22.08 -24.17
CA ARG A 157 16.21 -22.58 -25.46
C ARG A 157 15.15 -22.60 -26.56
N THR A 158 14.33 -21.55 -26.65
CA THR A 158 13.27 -21.38 -27.64
C THR A 158 13.39 -20.03 -28.36
N SER A 159 12.53 -19.75 -29.35
CA SER A 159 12.49 -18.46 -30.04
C SER A 159 11.77 -17.39 -29.21
N GLU A 160 12.13 -16.12 -29.41
CA GLU A 160 11.44 -14.99 -28.75
C GLU A 160 9.95 -14.94 -29.08
N THR A 161 9.57 -15.34 -30.30
CA THR A 161 8.17 -15.43 -30.75
C THR A 161 7.37 -16.48 -29.99
N GLU A 162 8.00 -17.59 -29.61
CA GLU A 162 7.34 -18.64 -28.85
C GLU A 162 7.12 -18.21 -27.40
N VAL A 163 8.11 -17.52 -26.79
CA VAL A 163 7.93 -16.91 -25.46
C VAL A 163 6.80 -15.88 -25.49
N LEU A 164 6.73 -15.05 -26.53
CA LEU A 164 5.65 -14.09 -26.71
C LEU A 164 4.29 -14.80 -26.83
N ARG A 165 4.22 -15.88 -27.61
CA ARG A 165 3.01 -16.71 -27.74
C ARG A 165 2.56 -17.29 -26.40
N LEU A 166 3.48 -17.76 -25.55
CA LEU A 166 3.15 -18.26 -24.21
C LEU A 166 2.58 -17.18 -23.29
N ILE A 167 3.04 -15.93 -23.44
CA ILE A 167 2.48 -14.77 -22.74
C ILE A 167 1.08 -14.47 -23.25
N ASP A 168 0.89 -14.44 -24.57
CA ASP A 168 -0.40 -14.15 -25.20
C ASP A 168 -1.45 -15.25 -24.91
N GLU A 169 -1.03 -16.50 -24.79
CA GLU A 169 -1.86 -17.64 -24.37
C GLU A 169 -2.15 -17.65 -22.86
N GLY A 170 -1.54 -16.75 -22.07
CA GLY A 170 -1.72 -16.67 -20.61
C GLY A 170 -1.02 -17.79 -19.82
N LYS A 171 -0.13 -18.56 -20.47
CA LYS A 171 0.66 -19.63 -19.84
C LYS A 171 1.87 -19.11 -19.08
N LEU A 172 2.32 -17.89 -19.39
CA LEU A 172 3.50 -17.29 -18.81
C LEU A 172 3.18 -15.88 -18.30
N ALA A 173 3.29 -15.67 -16.99
CA ALA A 173 3.04 -14.37 -16.39
C ALA A 173 4.21 -13.40 -16.65
N ALA A 174 3.93 -12.27 -17.28
CA ALA A 174 4.91 -11.22 -17.58
C ALA A 174 4.37 -9.84 -17.15
N SER A 175 5.28 -8.95 -16.74
CA SER A 175 4.97 -7.54 -16.51
C SER A 175 5.52 -6.70 -17.67
N ARG A 176 4.73 -5.74 -18.15
CA ARG A 176 5.15 -4.84 -19.22
C ARG A 176 5.64 -3.52 -18.62
N ASP A 177 6.90 -3.19 -18.85
CA ASP A 177 7.56 -1.97 -18.37
C ASP A 177 8.25 -1.27 -19.55
N ASN A 178 7.85 -0.03 -19.84
CA ASN A 178 8.42 0.78 -20.93
C ASN A 178 8.53 0.02 -22.26
N PHE A 179 7.43 -0.57 -22.72
CA PHE A 179 7.33 -1.38 -23.95
C PHE A 179 8.15 -2.68 -23.97
N THR A 180 8.83 -3.04 -22.87
CA THR A 180 9.62 -4.27 -22.75
C THR A 180 8.93 -5.24 -21.80
N TYR A 181 8.91 -6.53 -22.13
CA TYR A 181 8.42 -7.57 -21.22
C TYR A 181 9.51 -7.95 -20.21
N LYS A 182 9.12 -7.97 -18.92
CA LYS A 182 9.92 -8.45 -17.79
C LYS A 182 9.27 -9.69 -17.21
N ILE A 183 10.03 -10.78 -17.21
CA ILE A 183 9.58 -12.12 -16.81
C ILE A 183 10.39 -12.55 -15.60
N ALA A 184 9.74 -12.98 -14.53
CA ALA A 184 10.45 -13.52 -13.37
C ALA A 184 11.02 -14.91 -13.69
N ARG A 185 12.25 -15.18 -13.29
CA ARG A 185 12.91 -16.48 -13.49
C ARG A 185 12.11 -17.63 -12.87
N SER A 186 11.47 -17.43 -11.73
CA SER A 186 10.65 -18.44 -11.07
C SER A 186 9.51 -18.95 -11.97
N GLN A 187 8.92 -18.07 -12.79
CA GLN A 187 7.87 -18.45 -13.73
C GLN A 187 8.41 -19.26 -14.92
N LEU A 188 9.66 -19.03 -15.32
CA LEU A 188 10.33 -19.84 -16.34
C LEU A 188 10.74 -21.21 -15.81
N ASP A 189 11.12 -21.30 -14.54
CA ASP A 189 11.48 -22.55 -13.87
C ASP A 189 10.26 -23.50 -13.69
N GLU A 190 9.05 -22.95 -13.54
CA GLU A 190 7.79 -23.73 -13.46
C GLU A 190 7.41 -24.41 -14.78
N LEU A 191 7.89 -23.90 -15.92
CA LEU A 191 7.57 -24.40 -17.26
C LEU A 191 8.56 -25.46 -17.78
N ARG A 192 9.66 -25.69 -17.06
CA ARG A 192 10.75 -26.58 -17.46
C ARG A 192 10.59 -27.98 -16.89
#